data_AF-A0A5P8K7F4-F1
#
_entry.id   AF-A0A5P8K7F4-F1
#
_cell.length_a   1.000
_cell.length_b   1.000
_cell.length_c   1.000
_cell.angle_alpha   90.00
_cell.angle_beta   90.00
_cell.angle_gamma   90.00
#
_symmetry.space_group_name_H-M   'P 1'
#
loop_
_entity.id
_entity.type
_entity.pdbx_description
1 polymer ?
#
loop_
_entity_poly.entity_id
_entity_poly.type
_entity_poly.pdbx_seq_one_letter_code
_entity_poly.pdbx_strand_id
1 'polypeptide(L)'
;MTQTRQLQRGDALLLRAAVLPLTAQHTQWPDPDDPADCCRWLADAWALPPFAAAVRVASPQLARAVDHILEEGSVQPKQMRKATTAIARYLLRAAGRPTPFGLFAGVATAECGPAEGRVGTSHRVIARPDTLWLDHVRRDLQRRSDVLSHLTVQVNDLAAQYGDVLVRPLAGGRTASATITRPLATILALAARPVPCQEIIDRLTALGGTAEQVQRLLSDTLEAGFLTSDVLAPLTEPDPLGHMLRVLRPLADRLKPETVSLLGDLEDVCRLLTEHDVAGDPASAQALRGTAEKSMSSVSDRGRVRLSIDLRLDATVRFPTPVLEEAEGAANALLRRALPSLRSRFATHVAKHPLPDNAGLLTGADGILLALHTLNPTRPVATGWETCLLLN
;
A
#
# COMPACT_ATOMS: atom_id res chain seq x y z
N MET A 1 0.27 -38.14 -25.20
CA MET A 1 -0.62 -36.98 -24.97
C MET A 1 0.17 -35.91 -24.25
N THR A 2 0.55 -34.85 -24.97
CA THR A 2 1.27 -33.70 -24.41
C THR A 2 0.34 -33.03 -23.40
N GLN A 3 0.63 -33.19 -22.10
CA GLN A 3 -0.13 -32.49 -21.07
C GLN A 3 0.15 -30.99 -21.25
N THR A 4 -0.85 -30.23 -21.67
CA THR A 4 -0.77 -28.78 -21.75
C THR A 4 -0.39 -28.24 -20.37
N ARG A 5 0.79 -27.64 -20.23
CA ARG A 5 1.18 -26.93 -19.01
C ARG A 5 0.22 -25.75 -18.84
N GLN A 6 -0.50 -25.70 -17.73
CA GLN A 6 -1.47 -24.64 -17.44
C GLN A 6 -0.78 -23.38 -16.91
N LEU A 7 0.39 -23.55 -16.29
CA LEU A 7 1.26 -22.47 -15.86
C LEU A 7 2.65 -22.62 -16.46
N GLN A 8 3.19 -21.47 -16.86
CA GLN A 8 4.58 -21.27 -17.27
C GLN A 8 5.13 -20.10 -16.45
N ARG A 9 6.44 -20.10 -16.20
CA ARG A 9 7.12 -18.95 -15.58
C ARG A 9 6.97 -17.70 -16.47
N GLY A 10 6.94 -16.53 -15.84
CA GLY A 10 7.11 -15.25 -16.54
C GLY A 10 8.58 -14.92 -16.79
N ASP A 11 8.83 -13.85 -17.55
CA ASP A 11 10.19 -13.42 -17.91
C ASP A 11 10.94 -12.74 -16.75
N ALA A 12 10.23 -12.31 -15.71
CA ALA A 12 10.80 -11.64 -14.54
C ALA A 12 10.53 -12.45 -13.27
N LEU A 13 11.60 -12.68 -12.49
CA LEU A 13 11.53 -13.31 -11.19
C LEU A 13 11.78 -12.27 -10.09
N LEU A 14 11.09 -12.41 -8.95
CA LEU A 14 11.26 -11.53 -7.80
C LEU A 14 11.98 -12.29 -6.68
N LEU A 15 13.18 -11.84 -6.32
CA LEU A 15 13.88 -12.26 -5.13
C LEU A 15 13.40 -11.44 -3.93
N ARG A 16 13.14 -12.12 -2.82
CA ARG A 16 12.92 -11.49 -1.51
C ARG A 16 13.93 -12.08 -0.53
N ALA A 17 14.68 -11.24 0.17
CA ALA A 17 15.69 -11.71 1.11
C ALA A 17 15.81 -10.77 2.32
N ALA A 18 16.16 -11.37 3.46
CA ALA A 18 16.52 -10.65 4.67
C ALA A 18 17.93 -10.04 4.49
N VAL A 19 18.16 -8.85 5.07
CA VAL A 19 19.42 -8.11 4.90
C VAL A 19 20.52 -8.66 5.80
N LEU A 20 20.17 -9.03 7.03
CA LEU A 20 21.15 -9.56 7.96
C LEU A 20 21.42 -11.02 7.61
N PRO A 21 22.68 -11.45 7.44
CA PRO A 21 22.96 -12.87 7.21
C PRO A 21 22.61 -13.67 8.46
N LEU A 22 22.22 -14.93 8.26
CA LEU A 22 21.89 -15.82 9.38
C LEU A 22 23.06 -15.97 10.38
N THR A 23 24.30 -15.88 9.89
CA THR A 23 25.53 -15.94 10.68
C THR A 23 25.75 -14.74 11.61
N ALA A 24 25.08 -13.60 11.36
CA ALA A 24 25.18 -12.44 12.24
C ALA A 24 24.29 -12.56 13.50
N GLN A 25 23.52 -13.66 13.64
CA GLN A 25 22.92 -14.02 14.92
C GLN A 25 24.03 -14.56 15.85
N HIS A 26 24.61 -13.71 16.70
CA HIS A 26 25.44 -14.19 17.81
C HIS A 26 24.53 -14.84 18.86
N THR A 27 24.63 -16.17 19.01
CA THR A 27 23.64 -17.02 19.69
C THR A 27 23.91 -17.19 21.19
N GLN A 28 23.96 -16.10 21.93
CA GLN A 28 23.67 -16.13 23.37
C GLN A 28 22.51 -15.18 23.64
N TRP A 29 21.33 -15.77 23.85
CA TRP A 29 20.13 -15.02 24.22
C TRP A 29 20.20 -14.65 25.70
N PRO A 30 19.71 -13.47 26.09
CA PRO A 30 19.78 -13.04 27.48
C PRO A 30 18.78 -13.82 28.33
N ASP A 31 19.08 -13.98 29.61
CA ASP A 31 18.05 -14.35 30.59
C ASP A 31 17.04 -13.19 30.72
N PRO A 32 15.75 -13.38 30.34
CA PRO A 32 14.75 -12.31 30.38
C PRO A 32 14.43 -11.82 31.80
N ASP A 33 14.84 -12.57 32.83
CA ASP A 33 14.62 -12.23 34.23
C ASP A 33 15.90 -11.66 34.91
N ASP A 34 17.03 -11.57 34.20
CA ASP A 34 18.24 -10.85 34.61
C ASP A 34 18.36 -9.49 33.87
N PRO A 35 18.09 -8.36 34.54
CA PRO A 35 18.19 -7.03 33.92
C PRO A 35 19.60 -6.66 33.44
N ALA A 36 20.65 -7.13 34.13
CA ALA A 36 22.02 -6.82 33.74
C ALA A 36 22.41 -7.59 32.47
N ASP A 37 21.98 -8.84 32.36
CA ASP A 37 22.19 -9.65 31.15
C ASP A 37 21.40 -9.10 29.96
N CYS A 38 20.15 -8.71 30.18
CA CYS A 38 19.33 -8.01 29.17
C CYS A 38 20.00 -6.73 28.68
N CYS A 39 20.56 -5.91 29.57
CA CYS A 39 21.21 -4.65 29.22
C CYS A 39 22.46 -4.88 28.34
N ARG A 40 23.32 -5.83 28.72
CA ARG A 40 24.50 -6.22 27.91
C ARG A 40 24.09 -6.71 26.52
N TRP A 41 23.12 -7.62 26.47
CA TRP A 41 22.64 -8.16 25.20
C TRP A 41 22.00 -7.09 24.30
N LEU A 42 21.24 -6.16 24.89
CA LEU A 42 20.70 -5.01 24.15
C LEU A 42 21.82 -4.14 23.59
N ALA A 43 22.88 -3.88 24.36
CA ALA A 43 24.03 -3.10 23.87
C ALA A 43 24.71 -3.79 22.68
N ASP A 44 24.92 -5.10 22.76
CA ASP A 44 25.52 -5.90 21.67
C ASP A 44 24.64 -5.88 20.41
N ALA A 45 23.33 -6.06 20.57
CA ALA A 45 22.39 -5.99 19.46
C ALA A 45 22.35 -4.57 18.85
N TRP A 46 22.40 -3.52 19.68
CA TRP A 46 22.37 -2.12 19.23
C TRP A 46 23.67 -1.68 18.56
N ALA A 47 24.78 -2.35 18.87
CA ALA A 47 26.09 -2.15 18.24
C ALA A 47 26.14 -2.61 16.77
N LEU A 48 25.10 -3.28 16.26
CA LEU A 48 24.92 -3.63 14.85
C LEU A 48 24.21 -2.47 14.10
N PRO A 49 24.93 -1.59 13.37
CA PRO A 49 24.32 -0.35 12.86
C PRO A 49 23.16 -0.57 11.86
N PRO A 50 23.25 -1.52 10.90
CA PRO A 50 22.12 -1.81 10.01
C PRO A 50 20.87 -2.29 10.76
N PHE A 51 21.05 -3.03 11.85
CA PHE A 51 19.94 -3.54 12.65
C PHE A 51 19.29 -2.44 13.48
N ALA A 52 20.08 -1.63 14.20
CA ALA A 52 19.57 -0.49 14.96
C ALA A 52 18.84 0.50 14.05
N ALA A 53 19.39 0.79 12.86
CA ALA A 53 18.73 1.63 11.85
C ALA A 53 17.38 1.04 11.39
N ALA A 54 17.31 -0.27 11.15
CA ALA A 54 16.07 -0.94 10.77
C ALA A 54 15.00 -0.88 11.87
N VAL A 55 15.37 -1.05 13.14
CA VAL A 55 14.45 -0.92 14.28
C VAL A 55 13.97 0.52 14.42
N ARG A 56 14.85 1.53 14.26
CA ARG A 56 14.47 2.95 14.31
C ARG A 56 13.40 3.30 13.30
N VAL A 57 13.49 2.76 12.08
CA VAL A 57 12.48 2.96 11.03
C VAL A 57 11.18 2.22 11.36
N ALA A 58 11.25 0.95 11.76
CA ALA A 58 10.06 0.13 11.97
C ALA A 58 9.31 0.43 13.28
N SER A 59 10.02 0.87 14.32
CA SER A 59 9.45 1.14 15.63
C SER A 59 10.23 2.25 16.37
N PRO A 60 10.00 3.53 16.03
CA PRO A 60 10.69 4.66 16.65
C PRO A 60 10.54 4.71 18.19
N GLN A 61 9.37 4.30 18.70
CA GLN A 61 9.11 4.24 20.14
C GLN A 61 9.95 3.17 20.84
N LEU A 62 10.11 1.99 20.23
CA LEU A 62 10.97 0.93 20.77
C LEU A 62 12.43 1.37 20.73
N ALA A 63 12.88 2.01 19.64
CA ALA A 63 14.24 2.50 19.54
C ALA A 63 14.58 3.51 20.63
N ARG A 64 13.71 4.51 20.87
CA ARG A 64 13.89 5.46 21.99
C ARG A 64 13.92 4.77 23.36
N ALA A 65 13.11 3.73 23.54
CA ALA A 65 13.13 2.97 24.78
C ALA A 65 14.47 2.24 24.97
N VAL A 66 15.05 1.67 23.91
CA VAL A 66 16.38 1.04 23.98
C VAL A 66 17.48 2.07 24.22
N ASP A 67 17.45 3.22 23.53
CA ASP A 67 18.41 4.30 23.76
C ASP A 67 18.42 4.74 25.23
N HIS A 68 17.25 5.01 25.79
CA HIS A 68 17.09 5.39 27.20
C HIS A 68 17.59 4.30 28.17
N ILE A 69 17.34 3.01 27.87
CA ILE A 69 17.87 1.89 28.65
C ILE A 69 19.40 1.90 28.68
N LEU A 70 20.03 2.12 27.52
CA LEU A 70 21.48 2.08 27.36
C LEU A 70 22.18 3.33 27.91
N GLU A 71 21.49 4.47 27.92
CA GLU A 71 22.01 5.74 28.45
C GLU A 71 21.89 5.85 29.98
N GLU A 72 20.73 5.49 30.55
CA GLU A 72 20.45 5.72 31.97
C GLU A 72 20.77 4.51 32.87
N GLY A 73 20.91 3.31 32.30
CA GLY A 73 21.30 2.07 33.01
C GLY A 73 20.29 1.54 34.05
N SER A 74 19.28 2.33 34.43
CA SER A 74 18.29 2.03 35.48
C SER A 74 16.87 2.24 34.95
N VAL A 75 16.29 1.19 34.38
CA VAL A 75 14.85 1.12 34.04
C VAL A 75 14.15 0.03 34.85
N GLN A 76 12.82 0.13 34.94
CA GLN A 76 12.00 -0.90 35.59
C GLN A 76 12.23 -2.28 34.92
N PRO A 77 12.43 -3.38 35.68
CA PRO A 77 12.70 -4.71 35.11
C PRO A 77 11.69 -5.16 34.05
N LYS A 78 10.41 -4.82 34.25
CA LYS A 78 9.33 -5.11 33.28
C LYS A 78 9.52 -4.40 31.94
N GLN A 79 10.01 -3.15 31.94
CA GLN A 79 10.28 -2.40 30.73
C GLN A 79 11.50 -2.96 29.99
N MET A 80 12.57 -3.28 30.72
CA MET A 80 13.76 -3.96 30.20
C MET A 80 13.39 -5.27 29.50
N ARG A 81 12.64 -6.15 30.18
CA ARG A 81 12.20 -7.43 29.62
C ARG A 81 11.35 -7.25 28.35
N LYS A 82 10.44 -6.28 28.34
CA LYS A 82 9.60 -5.97 27.18
C LYS A 82 10.42 -5.48 25.99
N ALA A 83 11.36 -4.57 26.21
CA ALA A 83 12.25 -4.04 25.17
C ALA A 83 13.14 -5.16 24.61
N THR A 84 13.80 -5.91 25.49
CA THR A 84 14.64 -7.07 25.14
C THR A 84 13.89 -8.09 24.30
N THR A 85 12.70 -8.50 24.74
CA THR A 85 11.85 -9.45 23.98
C THR A 85 11.48 -8.89 22.60
N ALA A 86 11.16 -7.59 22.51
CA ALA A 86 10.83 -6.97 21.23
C ALA A 86 12.04 -6.92 20.29
N ILE A 87 13.22 -6.55 20.79
CA ILE A 87 14.47 -6.51 20.02
C ILE A 87 14.87 -7.92 19.56
N ALA A 88 14.72 -8.94 20.41
CA ALA A 88 14.98 -10.33 20.03
C ALA A 88 14.10 -10.77 18.84
N ARG A 89 12.82 -10.41 18.85
CA ARG A 89 11.90 -10.68 17.72
C ARG A 89 12.31 -9.94 16.46
N TYR A 90 12.77 -8.70 16.57
CA TYR A 90 13.29 -7.95 15.42
C TYR A 90 14.58 -8.55 14.88
N LEU A 91 15.50 -9.02 15.74
CA LEU A 91 16.75 -9.65 15.32
C LEU A 91 16.49 -10.96 14.57
N LEU A 92 15.60 -11.81 15.10
CA LEU A 92 15.14 -13.03 14.43
C LEU A 92 14.50 -12.71 13.06
N ARG A 93 13.72 -11.63 12.97
CA ARG A 93 13.17 -11.17 11.70
C ARG A 93 14.27 -10.75 10.72
N ALA A 94 15.20 -9.91 11.18
CA ALA A 94 16.26 -9.32 10.38
C ALA A 94 17.14 -10.37 9.70
N ALA A 95 17.35 -11.51 10.35
CA ALA A 95 18.23 -12.57 9.87
C ALA A 95 17.52 -13.79 9.24
N GLY A 96 16.21 -13.96 9.46
CA GLY A 96 15.51 -15.18 9.05
C GLY A 96 14.26 -14.99 8.20
N ARG A 97 13.68 -13.78 8.13
CA ARG A 97 12.39 -13.57 7.47
C ARG A 97 12.55 -12.75 6.18
N PRO A 98 12.43 -13.36 4.99
CA PRO A 98 12.60 -12.67 3.72
C PRO A 98 11.43 -11.77 3.33
N THR A 99 10.36 -11.66 4.14
CA THR A 99 9.20 -10.80 3.82
C THR A 99 9.61 -9.32 3.84
N PRO A 100 9.57 -8.60 2.70
CA PRO A 100 10.00 -7.21 2.60
C PRO A 100 9.32 -6.33 3.66
N PHE A 101 10.12 -5.55 4.38
CA PHE A 101 9.63 -4.69 5.46
C PHE A 101 10.71 -3.71 5.91
N GLY A 102 10.55 -2.44 5.56
CA GLY A 102 11.50 -1.40 5.92
C GLY A 102 12.91 -1.79 5.49
N LEU A 103 13.85 -1.72 6.44
CA LEU A 103 15.26 -2.05 6.20
C LEU A 103 15.63 -3.49 6.58
N PHE A 104 14.68 -4.33 7.04
CA PHE A 104 14.97 -5.70 7.48
C PHE A 104 15.11 -6.69 6.32
N ALA A 105 14.32 -6.48 5.28
CA ALA A 105 14.26 -7.34 4.12
C ALA A 105 13.83 -6.52 2.92
N GLY A 106 14.37 -6.86 1.76
CA GLY A 106 14.14 -6.14 0.53
C GLY A 106 13.81 -7.05 -0.64
N VAL A 107 13.75 -6.43 -1.81
CA VAL A 107 13.48 -7.09 -3.08
C VAL A 107 14.58 -6.82 -4.10
N ALA A 108 14.80 -7.78 -4.99
CA ALA A 108 15.57 -7.60 -6.22
C ALA A 108 14.91 -8.39 -7.35
N THR A 109 15.16 -8.01 -8.59
CA THR A 109 14.84 -8.85 -9.74
C THR A 109 15.86 -9.98 -9.85
N ALA A 110 15.41 -11.13 -10.32
CA ALA A 110 16.25 -12.27 -10.65
C ALA A 110 16.00 -12.71 -12.09
N GLU A 111 17.01 -13.31 -12.70
CA GLU A 111 16.99 -13.69 -14.11
C GLU A 111 16.99 -15.22 -14.28
N CYS A 112 16.61 -15.69 -15.46
CA CYS A 112 16.83 -17.07 -15.87
C CYS A 112 18.24 -17.20 -16.46
N GLY A 113 19.01 -18.21 -16.06
CA GLY A 113 20.37 -18.42 -16.58
C GLY A 113 21.16 -19.44 -15.79
N PRO A 114 22.46 -19.62 -16.07
CA PRO A 114 23.34 -20.43 -15.25
C PRO A 114 23.27 -19.98 -13.78
N ALA A 115 23.39 -20.94 -12.85
CA ALA A 115 23.23 -20.65 -11.43
C ALA A 115 24.23 -19.57 -10.96
N GLU A 116 23.71 -18.48 -10.43
CA GLU A 116 24.50 -17.36 -9.92
C GLU A 116 23.80 -16.76 -8.69
N GLY A 117 24.58 -16.36 -7.70
CA GLY A 117 24.07 -15.69 -6.51
C GLY A 117 25.13 -14.78 -5.91
N ARG A 118 24.90 -13.47 -5.98
CA ARG A 118 25.70 -12.45 -5.31
C ARG A 118 24.76 -11.55 -4.52
N VAL A 119 25.10 -11.30 -3.27
CA VAL A 119 24.45 -10.28 -2.43
C VAL A 119 25.57 -9.34 -1.97
N GLY A 120 25.50 -8.08 -2.37
CA GLY A 120 26.39 -7.03 -1.90
C GLY A 120 25.79 -6.25 -0.75
N THR A 121 26.41 -5.13 -0.39
CA THR A 121 26.03 -4.31 0.77
C THR A 121 25.43 -2.96 0.36
N SER A 122 25.48 -2.59 -0.91
CA SER A 122 25.02 -1.30 -1.44
C SER A 122 23.51 -1.30 -1.70
N HIS A 123 22.73 -1.80 -0.75
CA HIS A 123 21.27 -1.80 -0.83
C HIS A 123 20.73 -0.37 -0.91
N ARG A 124 19.71 -0.17 -1.74
CA ARG A 124 19.09 1.15 -1.93
C ARG A 124 17.78 1.23 -1.16
N VAL A 125 17.69 2.21 -0.27
CA VAL A 125 16.48 2.52 0.46
C VAL A 125 15.62 3.44 -0.40
N ILE A 126 14.36 3.08 -0.57
CA ILE A 126 13.36 3.88 -1.30
C ILE A 126 12.32 4.33 -0.28
N ALA A 127 12.16 5.65 -0.13
CA ALA A 127 11.20 6.24 0.80
C ALA A 127 10.05 6.90 0.05
N ARG A 128 8.82 6.60 0.47
CA ARG A 128 7.60 7.18 -0.12
C ARG A 128 6.66 7.66 0.97
N PRO A 129 5.82 8.67 0.72
CA PRO A 129 4.75 9.01 1.64
C PRO A 129 3.87 7.79 1.95
N ASP A 130 3.55 7.62 3.22
CA ASP A 130 2.61 6.59 3.66
C ASP A 130 1.23 6.85 3.03
N THR A 131 0.58 5.77 2.57
CA THR A 131 -0.71 5.87 1.87
C THR A 131 -1.83 6.47 2.71
N LEU A 132 -1.86 6.25 4.03
CA LEU A 132 -2.88 6.82 4.90
C LEU A 132 -2.60 8.30 5.17
N TRP A 133 -1.34 8.67 5.39
CA TRP A 133 -0.94 10.08 5.49
C TRP A 133 -1.27 10.83 4.20
N LEU A 134 -0.96 10.25 3.03
CA LEU A 134 -1.26 10.87 1.74
C LEU A 134 -2.77 11.01 1.53
N ASP A 135 -3.56 10.00 1.89
CA ASP A 135 -5.01 10.06 1.81
C ASP A 135 -5.59 11.16 2.72
N HIS A 136 -5.03 11.36 3.93
CA HIS A 136 -5.39 12.47 4.80
C HIS A 136 -5.11 13.83 4.15
N VAL A 137 -3.92 14.04 3.60
CA VAL A 137 -3.55 15.29 2.90
C VAL A 137 -4.47 15.54 1.72
N ARG A 138 -4.71 14.53 0.88
CA ARG A 138 -5.63 14.61 -0.26
C ARG A 138 -7.03 15.02 0.20
N ARG A 139 -7.58 14.39 1.24
CA ARG A 139 -8.91 14.73 1.78
C ARG A 139 -8.98 16.15 2.29
N ASP A 140 -7.95 16.64 2.98
CA ASP A 140 -7.92 18.02 3.47
C ASP A 140 -7.89 19.03 2.32
N LEU A 141 -7.04 18.81 1.32
CA LEU A 141 -6.96 19.66 0.14
C LEU A 141 -8.30 19.71 -0.60
N GLN A 142 -8.94 18.56 -0.84
CA GLN A 142 -10.24 18.50 -1.54
C GLN A 142 -11.39 19.20 -0.79
N ARG A 143 -11.31 19.37 0.54
CA ARG A 143 -12.35 20.07 1.32
C ARG A 143 -12.25 21.59 1.23
N ARG A 144 -11.09 22.11 0.80
CA ARG A 144 -10.87 23.56 0.68
C ARG A 144 -11.68 24.11 -0.49
N SER A 145 -12.44 25.18 -0.27
CA SER A 145 -13.33 25.74 -1.30
C SER A 145 -12.57 26.28 -2.52
N ASP A 146 -11.38 26.83 -2.31
CA ASP A 146 -10.48 27.30 -3.37
C ASP A 146 -9.88 26.15 -4.18
N VAL A 147 -9.82 24.94 -3.64
CA VAL A 147 -9.36 23.75 -4.37
C VAL A 147 -10.53 23.02 -5.04
N LEU A 148 -11.59 22.75 -4.28
CA LEU A 148 -12.72 21.91 -4.70
C LEU A 148 -13.35 22.37 -6.01
N SER A 149 -13.49 23.69 -6.19
CA SER A 149 -14.09 24.29 -7.39
C SER A 149 -13.30 24.03 -8.67
N HIS A 150 -12.01 23.71 -8.56
CA HIS A 150 -11.12 23.49 -9.69
C HIS A 150 -10.88 22.02 -10.02
N LEU A 151 -11.36 21.09 -9.19
CA LEU A 151 -11.18 19.66 -9.41
C LEU A 151 -12.11 19.13 -10.49
N THR A 152 -11.65 18.12 -11.21
CA THR A 152 -12.53 17.27 -12.02
C THR A 152 -13.03 16.12 -11.17
N VAL A 153 -14.33 15.86 -11.17
CA VAL A 153 -14.94 14.76 -10.41
C VAL A 153 -15.72 13.81 -11.29
N GLN A 154 -15.82 12.56 -10.86
CA GLN A 154 -16.62 11.51 -11.51
C GLN A 154 -17.26 10.61 -10.45
N VAL A 155 -18.41 10.02 -10.76
CA VAL A 155 -19.00 8.94 -9.95
C VAL A 155 -18.04 7.78 -9.86
N ASN A 156 -17.81 7.31 -8.63
CA ASN A 156 -17.02 6.11 -8.36
C ASN A 156 -17.75 4.89 -8.93
N ASP A 157 -17.08 4.12 -9.78
CA ASP A 157 -17.62 2.91 -10.43
C ASP A 157 -17.90 1.76 -9.45
N LEU A 158 -17.44 1.86 -8.21
CA LEU A 158 -17.82 0.96 -7.11
C LEU A 158 -19.15 1.35 -6.44
N ALA A 159 -19.74 2.50 -6.76
CA ALA A 159 -21.03 2.92 -6.24
C ALA A 159 -22.16 2.28 -7.07
N ALA A 160 -23.08 1.59 -6.40
CA ALA A 160 -24.23 0.95 -7.00
C ALA A 160 -25.53 1.53 -6.44
N GLN A 161 -26.51 1.77 -7.32
CA GLN A 161 -27.83 2.25 -6.93
C GLN A 161 -28.79 1.08 -6.71
N TYR A 162 -29.48 1.09 -5.57
CA TYR A 162 -30.55 0.16 -5.21
C TYR A 162 -31.80 0.98 -4.86
N GLY A 163 -32.75 1.07 -5.80
CA GLY A 163 -33.91 1.95 -5.65
C GLY A 163 -33.48 3.41 -5.51
N ASP A 164 -33.81 4.03 -4.39
CA ASP A 164 -33.43 5.40 -4.03
C ASP A 164 -32.20 5.47 -3.13
N VAL A 165 -31.44 4.38 -2.96
CA VAL A 165 -30.24 4.34 -2.12
C VAL A 165 -29.01 4.08 -2.97
N LEU A 166 -28.00 4.93 -2.82
CA LEU A 166 -26.66 4.71 -3.35
C LEU A 166 -25.83 3.97 -2.31
N VAL A 167 -25.20 2.87 -2.70
CA VAL A 167 -24.39 2.01 -1.82
C VAL A 167 -23.00 1.84 -2.42
N ARG A 168 -21.97 1.89 -1.56
CA ARG A 168 -20.59 1.61 -1.94
C ARG A 168 -19.94 0.68 -0.92
N PRO A 169 -19.25 -0.39 -1.34
CA PRO A 169 -18.50 -1.23 -0.42
C PRO A 169 -17.28 -0.47 0.15
N LEU A 170 -17.05 -0.67 1.44
CA LEU A 170 -15.89 -0.17 2.17
C LEU A 170 -15.05 -1.35 2.67
N ALA A 171 -13.82 -1.04 3.08
CA ALA A 171 -12.95 -2.03 3.71
C ALA A 171 -13.61 -2.66 4.95
N GLY A 172 -13.33 -3.94 5.20
CA GLY A 172 -13.84 -4.68 6.36
C GLY A 172 -15.31 -5.08 6.28
N GLY A 173 -15.88 -5.19 5.06
CA GLY A 173 -17.27 -5.61 4.86
C GLY A 173 -18.31 -4.55 5.24
N ARG A 174 -17.88 -3.31 5.48
CA ARG A 174 -18.76 -2.17 5.73
C ARG A 174 -19.30 -1.62 4.42
N THR A 175 -20.36 -0.83 4.49
CA THR A 175 -20.92 -0.10 3.35
C THR A 175 -21.11 1.36 3.69
N ALA A 176 -20.82 2.25 2.74
CA ALA A 176 -21.34 3.61 2.74
C ALA A 176 -22.70 3.58 2.04
N SER A 177 -23.69 4.27 2.59
CA SER A 177 -25.03 4.38 1.99
C SER A 177 -25.55 5.80 2.09
N ALA A 178 -26.20 6.28 1.04
CA ALA A 178 -26.87 7.57 1.03
C ALA A 178 -28.18 7.50 0.24
N THR A 179 -29.23 8.14 0.76
CA THR A 179 -30.47 8.32 0.01
C THR A 179 -30.23 9.31 -1.13
N ILE A 180 -30.68 8.96 -2.33
CA ILE A 180 -30.58 9.75 -3.56
C ILE A 180 -31.62 10.86 -3.50
N THR A 181 -31.22 11.98 -2.92
CA THR A 181 -31.98 13.22 -2.93
C THR A 181 -31.86 13.92 -4.29
N ARG A 182 -32.73 14.91 -4.57
CA ARG A 182 -32.67 15.68 -5.83
C ARG A 182 -31.30 16.36 -6.07
N PRO A 183 -30.63 16.98 -5.07
CA PRO A 183 -29.27 17.47 -5.23
C PRO A 183 -28.27 16.36 -5.57
N LEU A 184 -28.30 15.23 -4.85
CA LEU A 184 -27.39 14.11 -5.11
C LEU A 184 -27.62 13.49 -6.50
N ALA A 185 -28.87 13.28 -6.91
CA ALA A 185 -29.20 12.82 -8.26
C ALA A 185 -28.64 13.73 -9.35
N THR A 186 -28.63 15.06 -9.11
CA THR A 186 -28.04 16.04 -10.04
C THR A 186 -26.53 15.86 -10.13
N ILE A 187 -25.85 15.67 -8.98
CA ILE A 187 -24.41 15.38 -8.94
C ILE A 187 -24.10 14.11 -9.73
N LEU A 188 -24.82 13.01 -9.46
CA LEU A 188 -24.58 11.71 -10.10
C LEU A 188 -24.80 11.77 -11.62
N ALA A 189 -25.82 12.50 -12.07
CA ALA A 189 -26.09 12.67 -13.50
C ALA A 189 -25.00 13.47 -14.21
N LEU A 190 -24.54 14.59 -13.63
CA LEU A 190 -23.48 15.41 -14.21
C LEU A 190 -22.13 14.70 -14.19
N ALA A 191 -21.80 14.03 -13.08
CA ALA A 191 -20.55 13.34 -12.87
C ALA A 191 -20.52 11.90 -13.42
N ALA A 192 -21.47 11.52 -14.29
CA ALA A 192 -21.44 10.22 -14.98
C ALA A 192 -20.18 10.06 -15.85
N ARG A 193 -19.62 11.20 -16.30
CA ARG A 193 -18.29 11.33 -16.90
C ARG A 193 -17.48 12.36 -16.12
N PRO A 194 -16.15 12.41 -16.27
CA PRO A 194 -15.34 13.44 -15.63
C PRO A 194 -15.88 14.84 -15.96
N VAL A 195 -16.20 15.62 -14.93
CA VAL A 195 -16.79 16.96 -15.05
C VAL A 195 -16.09 17.93 -14.09
N PRO A 196 -15.81 19.18 -14.51
CA PRO A 196 -15.34 20.22 -13.59
C PRO A 196 -16.33 20.42 -12.44
N CYS A 197 -15.84 20.44 -11.22
CA CYS A 197 -16.66 20.59 -10.02
C CYS A 197 -17.42 21.93 -10.02
N GLN A 198 -16.86 22.98 -10.63
CA GLN A 198 -17.55 24.26 -10.80
C GLN A 198 -18.89 24.13 -11.52
N GLU A 199 -19.02 23.25 -12.52
CA GLU A 199 -20.29 23.06 -13.25
C GLU A 199 -21.36 22.46 -12.33
N ILE A 200 -20.97 21.55 -11.44
CA ILE A 200 -21.87 20.99 -10.43
C ILE A 200 -22.25 22.07 -9.41
N ILE A 201 -21.30 22.89 -8.97
CA ILE A 201 -21.54 24.00 -8.03
C ILE A 201 -22.55 24.98 -8.62
N ASP A 202 -22.36 25.41 -9.87
CA ASP A 202 -23.26 26.33 -10.56
C ASP A 202 -24.67 25.73 -10.69
N ARG A 203 -24.76 24.44 -11.04
CA ARG A 203 -26.05 23.75 -11.18
C ARG A 203 -26.79 23.63 -9.86
N LEU A 204 -26.10 23.28 -8.77
CA LEU A 204 -26.72 23.15 -7.45
C LEU A 204 -27.12 24.52 -6.88
N THR A 205 -26.34 25.56 -7.17
CA THR A 205 -26.69 26.95 -6.81
C THR A 205 -27.95 27.40 -7.55
N ALA A 206 -28.06 27.10 -8.85
CA ALA A 206 -29.28 27.37 -9.63
C ALA A 206 -30.52 26.59 -9.15
N LEU A 207 -30.33 25.48 -8.44
CA LEU A 207 -31.40 24.75 -7.75
C LEU A 207 -31.78 25.36 -6.39
N GLY A 208 -31.14 26.45 -5.98
CA GLY A 208 -31.40 27.18 -4.73
C GLY A 208 -30.52 26.78 -3.55
N GLY A 209 -29.45 26.00 -3.76
CA GLY A 209 -28.48 25.69 -2.70
C GLY A 209 -27.58 26.88 -2.36
N THR A 210 -27.32 27.11 -1.07
CA THR A 210 -26.30 28.10 -0.66
C THR A 210 -24.89 27.56 -0.92
N ALA A 211 -23.90 28.44 -1.03
CA ALA A 211 -22.49 28.04 -1.25
C ALA A 211 -22.02 27.01 -0.21
N GLU A 212 -22.39 27.19 1.06
CA GLU A 212 -22.03 26.30 2.17
C GLU A 212 -22.71 24.94 2.05
N GLN A 213 -23.99 24.89 1.64
CA GLN A 213 -24.73 23.64 1.45
C GLN A 213 -24.14 22.85 0.29
N VAL A 214 -23.83 23.52 -0.81
CA VAL A 214 -23.23 22.91 -2.00
C VAL A 214 -21.85 22.36 -1.70
N GLN A 215 -20.99 23.15 -1.07
CA GLN A 215 -19.64 22.72 -0.68
C GLN A 215 -19.69 21.52 0.27
N ARG A 216 -20.57 21.54 1.26
CA ARG A 216 -20.74 20.44 2.21
C ARG A 216 -21.20 19.17 1.52
N LEU A 217 -22.24 19.24 0.68
CA LEU A 217 -22.74 18.08 -0.04
C LEU A 217 -21.66 17.44 -0.93
N LEU A 218 -20.89 18.24 -1.67
CA LEU A 218 -19.79 17.74 -2.50
C LEU A 218 -18.67 17.11 -1.66
N SER A 219 -18.29 17.77 -0.56
CA SER A 219 -17.27 17.26 0.36
C SER A 219 -17.69 15.93 0.99
N ASP A 220 -18.94 15.83 1.47
CA ASP A 220 -19.50 14.61 2.07
C ASP A 220 -19.58 13.48 1.03
N THR A 221 -19.94 13.80 -0.22
CA THR A 221 -20.04 12.82 -1.31
C THR A 221 -18.65 12.28 -1.70
N LEU A 222 -17.63 13.13 -1.75
CA LEU A 222 -16.22 12.73 -1.94
C LEU A 222 -15.69 11.94 -0.76
N GLU A 223 -16.03 12.32 0.48
CA GLU A 223 -15.59 11.64 1.70
C GLU A 223 -16.21 10.25 1.86
N ALA A 224 -17.49 10.10 1.51
CA ALA A 224 -18.16 8.80 1.42
C ALA A 224 -17.57 7.94 0.28
N GLY A 225 -16.87 8.56 -0.66
CA GLY A 225 -16.24 7.96 -1.82
C GLY A 225 -17.22 7.60 -2.94
N PHE A 226 -18.41 8.23 -2.96
CA PHE A 226 -19.34 8.12 -4.08
C PHE A 226 -18.87 8.90 -5.31
N LEU A 227 -18.03 9.91 -5.10
CA LEU A 227 -17.25 10.58 -6.14
C LEU A 227 -15.75 10.27 -5.96
N THR A 228 -15.04 10.26 -7.08
CA THR A 228 -13.58 10.36 -7.17
C THR A 228 -13.21 11.69 -7.81
N SER A 229 -12.04 12.22 -7.48
CA SER A 229 -11.46 13.41 -8.12
C SER A 229 -10.18 13.07 -8.87
N ASP A 230 -9.77 13.94 -9.77
CA ASP A 230 -8.48 13.88 -10.48
C ASP A 230 -7.25 13.98 -9.55
N VAL A 231 -7.41 14.47 -8.32
CA VAL A 231 -6.34 14.49 -7.30
C VAL A 231 -6.01 13.08 -6.78
N LEU A 232 -6.95 12.12 -6.90
CA LEU A 232 -6.67 10.73 -6.58
C LEU A 232 -5.80 10.11 -7.68
N ALA A 233 -4.57 9.75 -7.33
CA ALA A 233 -3.66 9.08 -8.25
C ALA A 233 -4.22 7.71 -8.68
N PRO A 234 -4.13 7.35 -9.99
CA PRO A 234 -4.38 5.99 -10.44
C PRO A 234 -3.50 4.98 -9.70
N LEU A 235 -3.98 3.74 -9.52
CA LEU A 235 -3.21 2.71 -8.80
C LEU A 235 -1.86 2.38 -9.48
N THR A 236 -1.74 2.64 -10.78
CA THR A 236 -0.53 2.43 -11.58
C THR A 236 0.47 3.58 -11.47
N GLU A 237 0.11 4.69 -10.82
CA GLU A 237 0.99 5.84 -10.63
C GLU A 237 2.01 5.54 -9.51
N PRO A 238 3.32 5.48 -9.82
CA PRO A 238 4.35 5.19 -8.83
C PRO A 238 4.63 6.36 -7.88
N ASP A 239 4.28 7.59 -8.26
CA ASP A 239 4.41 8.80 -7.43
C ASP A 239 3.06 9.50 -7.20
N PRO A 240 2.24 8.98 -6.26
CA PRO A 240 0.93 9.55 -5.96
C PRO A 240 0.98 11.00 -5.42
N LEU A 241 2.04 11.38 -4.71
CA LEU A 241 2.19 12.75 -4.21
C LEU A 241 2.53 13.71 -5.36
N GLY A 242 3.48 13.34 -6.23
CA GLY A 242 3.78 14.11 -7.42
C GLY A 242 2.59 14.22 -8.37
N HIS A 243 1.74 13.19 -8.48
CA HIS A 243 0.48 13.27 -9.23
C HIS A 243 -0.43 14.37 -8.68
N MET A 244 -0.67 14.38 -7.36
CA MET A 244 -1.47 15.42 -6.72
C MET A 244 -0.89 16.82 -6.96
N LEU A 245 0.44 16.98 -6.89
CA LEU A 245 1.11 18.25 -7.19
C LEU A 245 0.96 18.65 -8.67
N ARG A 246 1.08 17.71 -9.61
CA ARG A 246 0.86 17.97 -11.05
C ARG A 246 -0.55 18.48 -11.35
N VAL A 247 -1.55 18.01 -10.59
CA VAL A 247 -2.94 18.48 -10.72
C VAL A 247 -3.13 19.87 -10.10
N LEU A 248 -2.59 20.11 -8.90
CA LEU A 248 -2.90 21.32 -8.12
C LEU A 248 -1.99 22.51 -8.42
N ARG A 249 -0.72 22.28 -8.75
CA ARG A 249 0.26 23.36 -8.96
C ARG A 249 -0.08 24.32 -10.10
N PRO A 250 -0.61 23.87 -11.26
CA PRO A 250 -1.06 24.79 -12.31
C PRO A 250 -2.16 25.76 -11.89
N LEU A 251 -2.82 25.51 -10.75
CA LEU A 251 -3.89 26.34 -10.21
C LEU A 251 -3.39 27.39 -9.22
N ALA A 252 -2.09 27.46 -8.91
CA ALA A 252 -1.55 28.26 -7.80
C ALA A 252 -2.05 29.71 -7.75
N ASP A 253 -2.16 30.41 -8.89
CA ASP A 253 -2.63 31.80 -8.97
C ASP A 253 -4.12 31.98 -8.62
N ARG A 254 -4.87 30.89 -8.58
CA ARG A 254 -6.31 30.84 -8.26
C ARG A 254 -6.58 30.31 -6.85
N LEU A 255 -5.55 29.77 -6.19
CA LEU A 255 -5.64 29.20 -4.85
C LEU A 255 -5.34 30.27 -3.80
N LYS A 256 -5.82 30.05 -2.57
CA LYS A 256 -5.48 30.96 -1.47
C LYS A 256 -4.01 30.82 -1.05
N PRO A 257 -3.39 31.87 -0.50
CA PRO A 257 -1.98 31.84 -0.10
C PRO A 257 -1.62 30.68 0.84
N GLU A 258 -2.49 30.33 1.78
CA GLU A 258 -2.30 29.20 2.69
C GLU A 258 -2.31 27.85 1.97
N THR A 259 -3.08 27.72 0.89
CA THR A 259 -3.08 26.52 0.06
C THR A 259 -1.81 26.43 -0.76
N VAL A 260 -1.37 27.53 -1.37
CA VAL A 260 -0.11 27.60 -2.12
C VAL A 260 1.08 27.28 -1.22
N SER A 261 1.09 27.80 0.02
CA SER A 261 2.12 27.47 1.02
C SER A 261 2.17 25.98 1.32
N LEU A 262 1.00 25.35 1.54
CA LEU A 262 0.94 23.90 1.76
C LEU A 262 1.45 23.11 0.54
N LEU A 263 1.13 23.54 -0.68
CA LEU A 263 1.68 22.89 -1.89
C LEU A 263 3.21 23.02 -1.93
N GLY A 264 3.77 24.16 -1.51
CA GLY A 264 5.21 24.34 -1.35
C GLY A 264 5.84 23.38 -0.34
N ASP A 265 5.22 23.19 0.83
CA ASP A 265 5.68 22.23 1.83
C ASP A 265 5.70 20.80 1.27
N LEU A 266 4.70 20.43 0.46
CA LEU A 266 4.61 19.13 -0.19
C LEU A 266 5.65 18.96 -1.31
N GLU A 267 5.93 20.01 -2.09
CA GLU A 267 7.02 20.03 -3.08
C GLU A 267 8.38 19.82 -2.41
N ASP A 268 8.61 20.45 -1.26
CA ASP A 268 9.82 20.25 -0.46
C ASP A 268 9.94 18.81 0.07
N VAL A 269 8.85 18.19 0.49
CA VAL A 269 8.84 16.76 0.85
C VAL A 269 9.25 15.90 -0.36
N CYS A 270 8.67 16.11 -1.54
CA CYS A 270 9.06 15.37 -2.76
C CYS A 270 10.55 15.52 -3.06
N ARG A 271 11.07 16.75 -2.96
CA ARG A 271 12.49 17.05 -3.20
C ARG A 271 13.38 16.30 -2.20
N LEU A 272 13.07 16.38 -0.90
CA LEU A 272 13.82 15.68 0.15
C LEU A 272 13.82 14.16 -0.03
N LEU A 273 12.70 13.56 -0.44
CA LEU A 273 12.60 12.12 -0.70
C LEU A 273 13.36 11.71 -1.97
N THR A 274 13.34 12.56 -3.01
CA THR A 274 14.13 12.32 -4.24
C THR A 274 15.63 12.38 -3.94
N GLU A 275 16.08 13.39 -3.19
CA GLU A 275 17.46 13.52 -2.72
C GLU A 275 17.87 12.32 -1.83
N HIS A 276 16.96 11.85 -0.97
CA HIS A 276 17.17 10.65 -0.14
C HIS A 276 17.43 9.40 -0.99
N ASP A 277 16.60 9.15 -2.01
CA ASP A 277 16.64 7.91 -2.80
C ASP A 277 17.90 7.78 -3.69
N VAL A 278 18.60 8.90 -3.91
CA VAL A 278 19.86 8.97 -4.66
C VAL A 278 21.08 9.25 -3.78
N ALA A 279 20.89 9.45 -2.47
CA ALA A 279 21.99 9.70 -1.53
C ALA A 279 22.99 8.53 -1.54
N GLY A 280 24.27 8.85 -1.70
CA GLY A 280 25.35 7.86 -1.80
C GLY A 280 25.79 7.27 -0.46
N ASP A 281 25.44 7.91 0.66
CA ASP A 281 25.79 7.47 2.00
C ASP A 281 24.56 7.32 2.92
N PRO A 282 24.54 6.32 3.83
CA PRO A 282 23.38 6.07 4.70
C PRO A 282 23.06 7.20 5.70
N ALA A 283 24.06 7.98 6.12
CA ALA A 283 23.88 9.02 7.13
C ALA A 283 23.14 10.23 6.55
N SER A 284 23.53 10.68 5.37
CA SER A 284 22.83 11.73 4.61
C SER A 284 21.41 11.29 4.26
N ALA A 285 21.22 10.04 3.79
CA ALA A 285 19.89 9.49 3.56
C ALA A 285 19.04 9.55 4.85
N GLN A 286 19.58 9.09 5.98
CA GLN A 286 18.86 9.16 7.26
C GLN A 286 18.50 10.60 7.66
N ALA A 287 19.39 11.57 7.46
CA ALA A 287 19.14 12.97 7.78
C ALA A 287 18.04 13.57 6.89
N LEU A 288 18.09 13.33 5.57
CA LEU A 288 17.07 13.77 4.61
C LEU A 288 15.70 13.18 4.95
N ARG A 289 15.65 11.87 5.24
CA ARG A 289 14.43 11.20 5.69
C ARG A 289 13.86 11.81 6.96
N GLY A 290 14.71 12.06 7.97
CA GLY A 290 14.29 12.70 9.22
C GLY A 290 13.75 14.12 9.01
N THR A 291 14.33 14.89 8.09
CA THR A 291 13.82 16.22 7.72
C THR A 291 12.48 16.13 6.99
N ALA A 292 12.34 15.19 6.06
CA ALA A 292 11.07 14.93 5.37
C ALA A 292 9.96 14.55 6.37
N GLU A 293 10.21 13.61 7.28
CA GLU A 293 9.22 13.21 8.30
C GLU A 293 8.77 14.36 9.20
N LYS A 294 9.68 15.28 9.55
CA LYS A 294 9.36 16.49 10.32
C LYS A 294 8.45 17.43 9.53
N SER A 295 8.80 17.73 8.27
CA SER A 295 7.96 18.55 7.39
C SER A 295 6.57 17.91 7.15
N MET A 296 6.53 16.59 6.92
CA MET A 296 5.26 15.87 6.79
C MET A 296 4.40 15.94 8.05
N SER A 297 5.04 16.01 9.23
CA SER A 297 4.33 16.14 10.50
C SER A 297 3.77 17.55 10.74
N SER A 298 4.39 18.60 10.20
CA SER A 298 3.80 19.94 10.21
C SER A 298 2.64 20.07 9.22
N VAL A 299 2.68 19.33 8.11
CA VAL A 299 1.57 19.26 7.14
C VAL A 299 0.36 18.51 7.71
N SER A 300 0.58 17.31 8.25
CA SER A 300 -0.48 16.54 8.92
C SER A 300 0.10 15.62 9.98
N ASP A 301 -0.45 15.73 11.19
CA ASP A 301 -0.11 14.87 12.32
C ASP A 301 -0.93 13.56 12.33
N ARG A 302 -1.87 13.39 11.41
CA ARG A 302 -2.77 12.25 11.35
C ARG A 302 -2.11 11.01 10.76
N GLY A 303 -2.33 9.87 11.40
CA GLY A 303 -1.73 8.58 11.03
C GLY A 303 -0.52 8.25 11.90
N ARG A 304 -0.21 6.95 12.03
CA ARG A 304 0.87 6.46 12.92
C ARG A 304 2.27 6.59 12.32
N VAL A 305 2.35 6.57 10.99
CA VAL A 305 3.60 6.62 10.22
C VAL A 305 3.46 7.69 9.12
N ARG A 306 4.58 8.26 8.71
CA ARG A 306 4.64 9.27 7.63
C ARG A 306 5.20 8.69 6.34
N LEU A 307 6.14 7.77 6.46
CA LEU A 307 6.82 7.17 5.32
C LEU A 307 6.58 5.66 5.30
N SER A 308 6.43 5.14 4.09
CA SER A 308 6.67 3.75 3.76
C SER A 308 8.09 3.61 3.23
N ILE A 309 8.81 2.60 3.74
CA ILE A 309 10.19 2.34 3.36
C ILE A 309 10.26 0.96 2.71
N ASP A 310 10.75 0.95 1.47
CA ASP A 310 11.07 -0.25 0.72
C ASP A 310 12.58 -0.34 0.53
N LEU A 311 13.09 -1.57 0.47
CA LEU A 311 14.52 -1.81 0.25
C LEU A 311 14.72 -2.55 -1.05
N ARG A 312 15.47 -1.94 -1.98
CA ARG A 312 16.00 -2.61 -3.15
C ARG A 312 17.35 -3.22 -2.79
N LEU A 313 17.42 -4.54 -2.86
CA LEU A 313 18.65 -5.27 -2.56
C LEU A 313 19.68 -5.06 -3.67
N ASP A 314 20.93 -4.88 -3.25
CA ASP A 314 22.10 -5.08 -4.11
C ASP A 314 22.32 -6.58 -4.21
N ALA A 315 21.60 -7.22 -5.12
CA ALA A 315 21.68 -8.64 -5.36
C ALA A 315 21.59 -8.95 -6.85
N THR A 316 22.37 -9.94 -7.27
CA THR A 316 22.33 -10.54 -8.62
C THR A 316 22.08 -12.02 -8.43
N VAL A 317 20.93 -12.51 -8.89
CA VAL A 317 20.55 -13.92 -8.76
C VAL A 317 20.05 -14.44 -10.09
N ARG A 318 20.55 -15.61 -10.49
CA ARG A 318 20.12 -16.33 -11.69
C ARG A 318 19.68 -17.74 -11.34
N PHE A 319 18.51 -18.11 -11.84
CA PHE A 319 17.94 -19.44 -11.62
C PHE A 319 18.17 -20.34 -12.84
N PRO A 320 18.77 -21.52 -12.65
CA PRO A 320 18.97 -22.48 -13.72
C PRO A 320 17.65 -23.15 -14.11
N THR A 321 17.55 -23.53 -15.39
CA THR A 321 16.34 -24.13 -15.98
C THR A 321 15.73 -25.26 -15.13
N PRO A 322 16.50 -26.22 -14.57
CA PRO A 322 15.93 -27.30 -13.78
C PRO A 322 15.14 -26.83 -12.54
N VAL A 323 15.58 -25.76 -11.87
CA VAL A 323 14.88 -25.21 -10.70
C VAL A 323 13.54 -24.59 -11.11
N LEU A 324 13.52 -23.94 -12.27
CA LEU A 324 12.32 -23.30 -12.80
C LEU A 324 11.31 -24.34 -13.31
N GLU A 325 11.78 -25.40 -13.96
CA GLU A 325 10.95 -26.53 -14.37
C GLU A 325 10.33 -27.25 -13.17
N GLU A 326 11.08 -27.42 -12.09
CA GLU A 326 10.55 -27.98 -10.84
C GLU A 326 9.46 -27.09 -10.23
N ALA A 327 9.69 -25.77 -10.18
CA ALA A 327 8.70 -24.81 -9.70
C ALA A 327 7.40 -24.83 -10.54
N GLU A 328 7.53 -24.90 -11.87
CA GLU A 328 6.39 -25.06 -12.78
C GLU A 328 5.66 -26.40 -12.55
N GLY A 329 6.42 -27.48 -12.35
CA GLY A 329 5.88 -28.81 -12.03
C GLY A 329 5.04 -28.80 -10.75
N ALA A 330 5.58 -28.22 -9.68
CA ALA A 330 4.89 -28.08 -8.40
C ALA A 330 3.61 -27.23 -8.52
N ALA A 331 3.68 -26.08 -9.21
CA ALA A 331 2.52 -25.21 -9.41
C ALA A 331 1.40 -25.91 -10.21
N ASN A 332 1.75 -26.62 -11.28
CA ASN A 332 0.81 -27.40 -12.06
C ASN A 332 0.16 -28.53 -11.24
N ALA A 333 0.94 -29.22 -10.38
CA ALA A 333 0.41 -30.26 -9.51
C ALA A 333 -0.61 -29.72 -8.48
N LEU A 334 -0.34 -28.54 -7.90
CA LEU A 334 -1.25 -27.87 -6.98
C LEU A 334 -2.57 -27.46 -7.67
N LEU A 335 -2.49 -26.83 -8.84
CA LEU A 335 -3.69 -26.41 -9.58
C LEU A 335 -4.59 -27.57 -9.97
N ARG A 336 -4.00 -28.68 -10.44
CA ARG A 336 -4.77 -29.89 -10.80
C ARG A 336 -5.58 -30.45 -9.64
N ARG A 337 -5.14 -30.23 -8.40
CA ARG A 337 -5.89 -30.62 -7.20
C ARG A 337 -6.87 -29.55 -6.73
N ALA A 338 -6.47 -28.29 -6.74
CA ALA A 338 -7.25 -27.20 -6.15
C ALA A 338 -8.43 -26.77 -7.03
N LEU A 339 -8.25 -26.64 -8.35
CA LEU A 339 -9.28 -26.11 -9.25
C LEU A 339 -10.57 -26.96 -9.27
N PRO A 340 -10.52 -28.31 -9.38
CA PRO A 340 -11.74 -29.13 -9.32
C PRO A 340 -12.49 -29.00 -8.00
N SER A 341 -11.76 -28.94 -6.87
CA SER A 341 -12.35 -28.77 -5.54
C SER A 341 -13.03 -27.40 -5.39
N LEU A 342 -12.36 -26.33 -5.84
CA LEU A 342 -12.92 -24.99 -5.84
C LEU A 342 -14.18 -24.90 -6.71
N ARG A 343 -14.13 -25.48 -7.92
CA ARG A 343 -15.30 -25.57 -8.81
C ARG A 343 -16.47 -26.28 -8.14
N SER A 344 -16.21 -27.44 -7.51
CA SER A 344 -17.25 -28.21 -6.82
C SER A 344 -17.88 -27.43 -5.67
N ARG A 345 -17.06 -26.75 -4.85
CA ARG A 345 -17.54 -25.92 -3.74
C ARG A 345 -18.37 -24.75 -4.24
N PHE A 346 -17.90 -24.05 -5.28
CA PHE A 346 -18.60 -22.92 -5.86
C PHE A 346 -19.93 -23.35 -6.50
N ALA A 347 -19.94 -24.42 -7.30
CA ALA A 347 -21.15 -25.00 -7.87
C ALA A 347 -22.16 -25.43 -6.80
N THR A 348 -21.69 -26.04 -5.70
CA THR A 348 -22.56 -26.41 -4.58
C THR A 348 -23.14 -25.20 -3.87
N HIS A 349 -22.36 -24.12 -3.71
CA HIS A 349 -22.85 -22.88 -3.12
C HIS A 349 -23.92 -22.24 -4.02
N VAL A 350 -23.67 -22.13 -5.31
CA VAL A 350 -24.62 -21.59 -6.30
C VAL A 350 -25.89 -22.45 -6.40
N ALA A 351 -25.79 -23.78 -6.30
CA ALA A 351 -26.99 -24.63 -6.29
C ALA A 351 -27.87 -24.42 -5.04
N LYS A 352 -27.30 -23.92 -3.94
CA LYS A 352 -28.01 -23.68 -2.67
C LYS A 352 -28.51 -22.24 -2.50
N HIS A 353 -28.04 -21.30 -3.31
CA HIS A 353 -28.37 -19.89 -3.19
C HIS A 353 -28.86 -19.40 -4.56
N PRO A 354 -30.05 -18.76 -4.65
CA PRO A 354 -30.54 -18.24 -5.91
C PRO A 354 -29.49 -17.33 -6.54
N LEU A 355 -29.28 -17.50 -7.85
CA LEU A 355 -28.49 -16.55 -8.63
C LEU A 355 -29.20 -15.20 -8.53
N PRO A 356 -28.47 -14.11 -8.24
CA PRO A 356 -29.10 -12.81 -8.21
C PRO A 356 -29.54 -12.44 -9.64
N ASP A 357 -30.79 -11.97 -9.76
CA ASP A 357 -31.42 -11.63 -11.05
C ASP A 357 -30.83 -10.37 -11.71
N ASN A 358 -29.92 -9.69 -11.02
CA ASN A 358 -29.24 -8.51 -11.54
C ASN A 358 -28.26 -8.89 -12.66
N ALA A 359 -28.15 -8.04 -13.66
CA ALA A 359 -27.11 -8.13 -14.68
C ALA A 359 -25.79 -7.61 -14.10
N GLY A 360 -24.67 -8.21 -14.53
CA GLY A 360 -23.34 -7.71 -14.17
C GLY A 360 -22.31 -8.80 -13.96
N LEU A 361 -21.08 -8.54 -14.41
CA LEU A 361 -19.96 -9.48 -14.35
C LEU A 361 -19.47 -9.76 -12.91
N LEU A 362 -19.73 -8.85 -11.97
CA LEU A 362 -19.25 -8.95 -10.60
C LEU A 362 -20.37 -9.27 -9.60
N THR A 363 -21.61 -8.96 -9.94
CA THR A 363 -22.74 -9.00 -8.99
C THR A 363 -23.91 -9.83 -9.49
N GLY A 364 -23.89 -10.26 -10.75
CA GLY A 364 -24.99 -10.93 -11.45
C GLY A 364 -24.72 -12.36 -11.88
N ALA A 365 -25.77 -13.01 -12.40
CA ALA A 365 -25.72 -14.39 -12.86
C ALA A 365 -24.60 -14.64 -13.90
N ASP A 366 -24.35 -13.68 -14.80
CA ASP A 366 -23.29 -13.76 -15.82
C ASP A 366 -21.89 -13.89 -15.21
N GLY A 367 -21.62 -13.15 -14.12
CA GLY A 367 -20.36 -13.24 -13.38
C GLY A 367 -20.14 -14.61 -12.74
N ILE A 368 -21.21 -15.16 -12.16
CA ILE A 368 -21.18 -16.49 -11.53
C ILE A 368 -20.96 -17.59 -12.58
N LEU A 369 -21.61 -17.48 -13.74
CA LEU A 369 -21.42 -18.40 -14.86
C LEU A 369 -20.00 -18.30 -15.43
N LEU A 370 -19.45 -17.09 -15.57
CA LEU A 370 -18.07 -16.88 -15.98
C LEU A 370 -17.10 -17.52 -14.98
N ALA A 371 -17.30 -17.32 -13.68
CA ALA A 371 -16.47 -17.95 -12.65
C ALA A 371 -16.52 -19.49 -12.72
N LEU A 372 -17.71 -20.09 -12.88
CA LEU A 372 -17.85 -21.54 -13.07
C LEU A 372 -17.15 -22.04 -14.34
N HIS A 373 -17.16 -21.25 -15.40
CA HIS A 373 -16.48 -21.55 -16.66
C HIS A 373 -14.96 -21.50 -16.50
N THR A 374 -14.41 -20.44 -15.91
CA THR A 374 -12.96 -20.26 -15.68
C THR A 374 -12.39 -21.34 -14.75
N LEU A 375 -13.18 -21.83 -13.80
CA LEU A 375 -12.80 -22.93 -12.92
C LEU A 375 -12.87 -24.32 -13.58
N ASN A 376 -13.21 -24.42 -14.87
CA ASN A 376 -13.29 -25.70 -15.58
C ASN A 376 -11.95 -26.08 -16.25
N PRO A 377 -11.20 -27.06 -15.73
CA PRO A 377 -9.88 -27.42 -16.24
C PRO A 377 -9.89 -28.16 -17.59
N THR A 378 -11.07 -28.56 -18.10
CA THR A 378 -11.21 -29.39 -19.32
C THR A 378 -11.29 -28.60 -20.61
N ARG A 379 -11.55 -27.29 -20.54
CA ARG A 379 -11.52 -26.35 -21.68
C ARG A 379 -10.76 -25.09 -21.26
N PRO A 380 -9.42 -25.13 -21.18
CA PRO A 380 -8.66 -23.90 -21.03
C PRO A 380 -8.95 -23.05 -22.26
N VAL A 381 -9.66 -21.94 -22.09
CA VAL A 381 -9.80 -20.94 -23.14
C VAL A 381 -8.40 -20.35 -23.32
N ALA A 382 -7.91 -20.32 -24.57
CA ALA A 382 -6.81 -19.44 -24.93
C ALA A 382 -7.35 -18.02 -24.84
N THR A 383 -7.51 -17.49 -23.62
CA THR A 383 -7.89 -16.12 -23.45
C THR A 383 -6.70 -15.32 -23.92
N GLY A 384 -6.83 -14.58 -25.03
CA GLY A 384 -5.90 -13.48 -25.36
C GLY A 384 -5.92 -12.35 -24.33
N TRP A 385 -6.34 -12.66 -23.10
CA TRP A 385 -6.45 -11.84 -21.92
C TRP A 385 -5.50 -12.47 -20.89
N GLU A 386 -4.44 -11.75 -20.56
CA GLU A 386 -3.63 -12.03 -19.37
C GLU A 386 -4.51 -11.75 -18.15
N THR A 387 -5.21 -12.77 -17.66
CA THR A 387 -6.07 -12.61 -16.49
C THR A 387 -5.26 -12.96 -15.24
N CYS A 388 -4.88 -11.96 -14.45
CA CYS A 388 -4.34 -12.16 -13.11
C CYS A 388 -5.49 -12.51 -12.15
N LEU A 389 -5.68 -13.80 -11.89
CA LEU A 389 -6.50 -14.27 -10.78
C LEU A 389 -5.71 -14.09 -9.48
N LEU A 390 -5.92 -12.97 -8.79
CA LEU A 390 -5.50 -12.81 -7.40
C LEU A 390 -6.42 -13.65 -6.51
N LEU A 391 -5.99 -14.89 -6.24
CA LEU A 391 -6.56 -15.69 -5.17
C LEU A 391 -5.87 -15.28 -3.87
N ASN A 392 -6.61 -14.65 -2.95
CA ASN A 392 -6.15 -14.36 -1.59
C ASN A 392 -6.08 -15.61 -0.72
#